data_AF-A0A969FAY0-F1
#
_entry.id   AF-A0A969FAY0-F1
#
_cell.length_a   1.000
_cell.length_b   1.000
_cell.length_c   1.000
_cell.angle_alpha   90.00
_cell.angle_beta   90.00
_cell.angle_gamma   90.00
#
_symmetry.space_group_name_H-M   'P 1'
#
loop_
_entity.id
_entity.type
_entity.pdbx_description
1 polymer ?
#
loop_
_entity_poly.entity_id
_entity_poly.type
_entity_poly.pdbx_seq_one_letter_code
_entity_poly.pdbx_strand_id
1 'polypeptide(L)'
;TPHPPTPSSLLSRAIALGLLEASPDNDLRVPRILPLTLPQDDVLYASATQALYACWWQTAAATEARVLEVHRLALLAQAADIAAELAAAMGHYWYDRSRFREAVALAEKTIQIAPDYRLYHSLARSQATLGAVQSALENYQKARETCPEDNQNEKAAILHNLAIIYAQQGQVEEAIASTSSP
;
A
#
# COMPACT_ATOMS: atom_id res chain seq x y z
N THR A 1 -10.49 2.40 42.12
CA THR A 1 -9.63 2.17 40.94
C THR A 1 -9.99 0.79 40.38
N PRO A 2 -10.34 0.63 39.10
CA PRO A 2 -10.58 -0.71 38.58
C PRO A 2 -9.26 -1.46 38.51
N HIS A 3 -9.19 -2.64 39.14
CA HIS A 3 -8.02 -3.50 39.06
C HIS A 3 -7.80 -3.94 37.59
N PRO A 4 -6.54 -4.04 37.13
CA PRO A 4 -6.27 -4.57 35.80
C PRO A 4 -6.83 -6.00 35.68
N PRO A 5 -7.43 -6.35 34.54
CA PRO A 5 -8.06 -7.65 34.36
C PRO A 5 -7.02 -8.76 34.52
N THR A 6 -7.35 -9.80 35.28
CA THR A 6 -6.49 -10.97 35.44
C THR A 6 -6.41 -11.77 34.14
N PRO A 7 -5.33 -12.53 33.88
CA PRO A 7 -5.21 -13.36 32.68
C PRO A 7 -6.40 -14.30 32.46
N SER A 8 -6.94 -14.87 33.55
CA SER A 8 -8.15 -15.72 33.51
C SER A 8 -9.41 -14.94 33.10
N SER A 9 -9.56 -13.69 33.55
CA SER A 9 -10.67 -12.83 33.15
C SER A 9 -10.60 -12.42 31.67
N LEU A 10 -9.39 -12.23 31.14
CA LEU A 10 -9.17 -11.91 29.73
C LEU A 10 -9.47 -13.11 28.83
N LEU A 11 -9.06 -14.32 29.23
CA LEU A 11 -9.36 -15.56 28.51
C LEU A 11 -10.86 -15.86 28.47
N SER A 12 -11.53 -15.74 29.62
CA SER A 12 -12.98 -15.92 29.72
C SER A 12 -13.73 -14.93 28.83
N ARG A 13 -13.26 -13.68 28.78
CA ARG A 13 -13.81 -12.64 27.91
C ARG A 13 -13.55 -12.93 26.43
N ALA A 14 -12.37 -13.43 26.07
CA ALA A 14 -12.04 -13.80 24.69
C ALA A 14 -12.90 -14.97 24.18
N ILE A 15 -13.19 -15.96 25.03
CA ILE A 15 -14.13 -17.05 24.72
C ILE A 15 -15.55 -16.51 24.55
N ALA A 16 -16.02 -15.66 25.47
CA ALA A 16 -17.37 -15.07 25.42
C ALA A 16 -17.59 -14.19 24.17
N LEU A 17 -16.54 -13.54 23.67
CA LEU A 17 -16.58 -12.74 22.43
C LEU A 17 -16.40 -13.59 21.16
N GLY A 18 -16.23 -14.91 21.26
CA GLY A 18 -16.02 -15.78 20.11
C GLY A 18 -14.67 -15.60 19.44
N LEU A 19 -13.68 -15.02 20.13
CA LEU A 19 -12.30 -14.86 19.64
C LEU A 19 -11.45 -16.11 19.87
N LEU A 20 -11.88 -16.97 20.81
CA LEU A 20 -11.30 -18.28 21.09
C LEU A 20 -12.43 -19.29 21.29
N GLU A 21 -12.26 -20.49 20.75
CA GLU A 21 -13.07 -21.66 21.06
C GLU A 21 -12.34 -22.50 22.10
N ALA A 22 -13.04 -22.90 23.16
CA ALA A 22 -12.58 -23.93 24.07
C ALA A 22 -13.09 -25.30 23.61
N SER A 23 -12.18 -26.24 23.39
CA SER A 23 -12.50 -27.65 23.23
C SER A 23 -13.10 -28.20 24.54
N PRO A 24 -13.87 -29.31 24.50
CA PRO A 24 -14.27 -30.02 25.73
C PRO A 24 -13.10 -30.38 26.65
N ASP A 25 -11.89 -30.51 26.09
CA ASP A 25 -10.64 -30.79 26.81
C ASP A 25 -9.92 -29.51 27.31
N ASN A 26 -10.58 -28.34 27.30
CA ASN A 26 -10.04 -27.02 27.62
C ASN A 26 -8.92 -26.47 26.70
N ASP A 27 -8.63 -27.15 25.60
CA ASP A 27 -7.73 -26.60 24.58
C ASP A 27 -8.36 -25.39 23.90
N LEU A 28 -7.61 -24.28 23.86
CA LEU A 28 -8.04 -23.03 23.24
C LEU A 28 -7.55 -22.96 21.80
N ARG A 29 -8.46 -22.70 20.87
CA ARG A 29 -8.13 -22.50 19.45
C ARG A 29 -8.80 -21.25 18.91
N VAL A 30 -8.17 -20.62 17.91
CA VAL A 30 -8.79 -19.48 17.22
C VAL A 30 -9.86 -20.02 16.25
N PRO A 31 -11.12 -19.58 16.35
CA PRO A 31 -12.17 -19.96 15.40
C PRO A 31 -11.76 -19.55 13.98
N ARG A 32 -11.78 -20.51 13.05
CA ARG A 32 -11.43 -20.28 11.64
C ARG A 32 -12.55 -19.62 10.82
N ILE A 33 -13.72 -19.39 11.42
CA ILE A 33 -14.96 -19.04 10.69
C ILE A 33 -15.49 -17.65 11.06
N LEU A 34 -14.98 -16.99 12.12
CA LEU A 34 -15.39 -15.60 12.38
C LEU A 34 -14.55 -14.65 11.51
N PRO A 35 -15.12 -13.99 10.48
CA PRO A 35 -14.51 -12.77 9.99
C PRO A 35 -14.45 -11.81 11.18
N LEU A 36 -13.24 -11.45 11.60
CA LEU A 36 -13.01 -10.50 12.68
C LEU A 36 -13.58 -9.14 12.23
N THR A 37 -14.85 -8.92 12.51
CA THR A 37 -15.53 -7.65 12.25
C THR A 37 -15.21 -6.77 13.44
N LEU A 38 -14.03 -6.14 13.37
CA LEU A 38 -13.67 -5.11 14.33
C LEU A 38 -14.70 -3.98 14.20
N PRO A 39 -15.19 -3.42 15.33
CA PRO A 39 -15.96 -2.19 15.28
C PRO A 39 -15.22 -1.18 14.41
N GLN A 40 -15.94 -0.36 13.64
CA GLN A 40 -15.33 0.81 13.01
C GLN A 40 -14.87 1.75 14.13
N ASP A 41 -13.60 1.61 14.51
CA ASP A 41 -12.94 2.38 15.54
C ASP A 41 -11.63 2.90 14.93
N ASP A 42 -11.69 4.14 14.44
CA ASP A 42 -10.60 4.82 13.77
C ASP A 42 -9.36 4.91 14.69
N VAL A 43 -9.57 5.03 16.00
CA VAL A 43 -8.47 5.08 16.99
C VAL A 43 -7.78 3.73 17.10
N LEU A 44 -8.55 2.65 17.12
CA LEU A 44 -8.00 1.29 17.13
C LEU A 44 -7.23 1.01 15.84
N TYR A 45 -7.76 1.39 14.67
CA TYR A 45 -7.06 1.21 13.39
C TYR A 45 -5.78 2.03 13.32
N ALA A 46 -5.79 3.28 13.78
CA ALA A 46 -4.59 4.11 13.82
C ALA A 46 -3.51 3.49 14.72
N SER A 47 -3.89 3.05 15.94
CA SER A 47 -2.96 2.41 16.87
C SER A 47 -2.39 1.11 16.31
N ALA A 48 -3.24 0.25 15.73
CA ALA A 48 -2.82 -1.00 15.10
C ALA A 48 -1.90 -0.75 13.90
N THR A 49 -2.22 0.23 13.05
CA THR A 49 -1.40 0.61 11.89
C THR A 49 0.01 0.99 12.34
N GLN A 50 0.13 1.88 13.33
CA GLN A 50 1.43 2.35 13.84
C GLN A 50 2.27 1.21 14.43
N ALA A 51 1.64 0.39 15.29
CA ALA A 51 2.35 -0.72 15.94
C ALA A 51 2.84 -1.76 14.93
N LEU A 52 1.97 -2.16 13.99
CA LEU A 52 2.32 -3.17 12.99
C LEU A 52 3.28 -2.63 11.93
N TYR A 53 3.16 -1.36 11.54
CA TYR A 53 4.14 -0.71 10.67
C TYR A 53 5.54 -0.74 11.31
N ALA A 54 5.68 -0.34 12.57
CA ALA A 54 6.96 -0.41 13.26
C ALA A 54 7.52 -1.85 13.36
N CYS A 55 6.67 -2.83 13.69
CA CYS A 55 7.11 -4.21 13.89
C CYS A 55 7.36 -4.99 12.59
N TRP A 56 6.60 -4.73 11.53
CA TRP A 56 6.62 -5.56 10.32
C TRP A 56 7.30 -4.88 9.14
N TRP A 57 7.32 -3.55 9.09
CA TRP A 57 7.97 -2.80 8.03
C TRP A 57 9.37 -2.31 8.42
N GLN A 58 9.52 -1.72 9.60
CA GLN A 58 10.79 -1.08 9.98
C GLN A 58 11.84 -2.04 10.57
N THR A 59 11.42 -3.16 11.17
CA THR A 59 12.30 -4.02 11.98
C THR A 59 12.47 -5.44 11.46
N ALA A 60 11.70 -5.88 10.47
CA ALA A 60 11.71 -7.25 9.95
C ALA A 60 11.63 -7.29 8.42
N ALA A 61 12.01 -8.43 7.81
CA ALA A 61 11.70 -8.69 6.41
C ALA A 61 10.17 -8.87 6.26
N ALA A 62 9.50 -7.81 5.80
CA ALA A 62 8.06 -7.81 5.63
C ALA A 62 7.66 -8.81 4.54
N THR A 63 6.85 -9.81 4.89
CA THR A 63 6.17 -10.64 3.89
C THR A 63 5.07 -9.83 3.22
N GLU A 64 4.76 -10.11 1.96
CA GLU A 64 3.68 -9.43 1.22
C GLU A 64 2.36 -9.36 2.02
N ALA A 65 1.92 -10.47 2.61
CA ALA A 65 0.69 -10.51 3.41
C ALA A 65 0.70 -9.52 4.60
N ARG A 66 1.86 -9.31 5.23
CA ARG A 66 2.01 -8.34 6.33
C ARG A 66 1.94 -6.92 5.82
N VAL A 67 2.60 -6.62 4.70
CA VAL A 67 2.56 -5.29 4.09
C VAL A 67 1.13 -4.92 3.69
N LEU A 68 0.41 -5.85 3.06
CA LEU A 68 -0.98 -5.63 2.65
C LEU A 68 -1.92 -5.48 3.83
N GLU A 69 -1.68 -6.17 4.95
CA GLU A 69 -2.50 -5.99 6.14
C GLU A 69 -2.26 -4.63 6.81
N VAL A 70 -1.00 -4.18 6.91
CA VAL A 70 -0.69 -2.83 7.42
C VAL A 70 -1.27 -1.78 6.48
N HIS A 71 -1.17 -1.96 5.17
CA HIS A 71 -1.79 -1.08 4.18
C HIS A 71 -3.31 -1.02 4.34
N ARG A 72 -3.98 -2.17 4.48
CA ARG A 72 -5.43 -2.24 4.71
C ARG A 72 -5.85 -1.47 5.96
N LEU A 73 -5.11 -1.62 7.06
CA LEU A 73 -5.35 -0.88 8.30
C LEU A 73 -5.09 0.62 8.12
N ALA A 74 -4.04 0.99 7.39
CA ALA A 74 -3.73 2.38 7.09
C ALA A 74 -4.85 3.06 6.28
N LEU A 75 -5.47 2.35 5.32
CA LEU A 75 -6.63 2.85 4.60
C LEU A 75 -7.84 3.07 5.52
N LEU A 76 -8.10 2.14 6.45
CA LEU A 76 -9.18 2.28 7.43
C LEU A 76 -8.93 3.43 8.40
N ALA A 77 -7.68 3.62 8.82
CA ALA A 77 -7.25 4.68 9.72
C ALA A 77 -7.08 6.04 9.04
N GLN A 78 -7.25 6.14 7.72
CA GLN A 78 -6.92 7.33 6.91
C GLN A 78 -5.46 7.79 7.10
N ALA A 79 -4.55 6.85 7.36
CA ALA A 79 -3.12 7.12 7.52
C ALA A 79 -2.43 7.21 6.15
N ALA A 80 -2.64 8.34 5.47
CA ALA A 80 -2.23 8.58 4.09
C ALA A 80 -0.74 8.28 3.83
N ASP A 81 0.17 8.76 4.67
CA ASP A 81 1.61 8.62 4.47
C ASP A 81 2.06 7.15 4.50
N ILE A 82 1.60 6.39 5.50
CA ILE A 82 1.90 4.96 5.63
C ILE A 82 1.29 4.18 4.47
N ALA A 83 0.03 4.49 4.11
CA ALA A 83 -0.63 3.82 3.00
C ALA A 83 0.11 4.05 1.68
N ALA A 84 0.54 5.29 1.40
CA ALA A 84 1.27 5.63 0.19
C ALA A 84 2.65 4.96 0.13
N GLU A 85 3.41 4.97 1.22
CA GLU A 85 4.72 4.32 1.28
C GLU A 85 4.63 2.83 1.00
N LEU A 86 3.73 2.12 1.70
CA LEU A 86 3.58 0.68 1.55
C LEU A 86 3.06 0.31 0.15
N ALA A 87 2.11 1.08 -0.39
CA ALA A 87 1.58 0.83 -1.72
C ALA A 87 2.62 1.10 -2.82
N ALA A 88 3.47 2.12 -2.67
CA ALA A 88 4.56 2.39 -3.62
C ALA A 88 5.59 1.26 -3.60
N ALA A 89 5.99 0.80 -2.42
CA ALA A 89 6.93 -0.31 -2.29
C ALA A 89 6.36 -1.62 -2.86
N MET A 90 5.10 -1.94 -2.55
CA MET A 90 4.43 -3.12 -3.08
C MET A 90 4.20 -3.04 -4.59
N GLY A 91 3.85 -1.86 -5.10
CA GLY A 91 3.71 -1.61 -6.53
C GLY A 91 5.02 -1.88 -7.29
N HIS A 92 6.16 -1.47 -6.73
CA HIS A 92 7.47 -1.81 -7.28
C HIS A 92 7.73 -3.32 -7.24
N TYR A 93 7.54 -3.94 -6.09
CA TYR A 93 7.74 -5.39 -5.90
C TYR A 93 6.89 -6.24 -6.86
N TRP A 94 5.63 -5.88 -7.06
CA TRP A 94 4.74 -6.57 -7.98
C TRP A 94 5.05 -6.32 -9.44
N TYR A 95 5.50 -5.11 -9.79
CA TYR A 95 5.95 -4.81 -11.14
C TYR A 95 7.10 -5.74 -11.56
N ASP A 96 8.12 -5.89 -10.71
CA ASP A 96 9.27 -6.77 -10.98
C ASP A 96 8.87 -8.25 -11.11
N ARG A 97 7.74 -8.63 -10.53
CA ARG A 97 7.13 -9.97 -10.62
C ARG A 97 6.06 -10.08 -11.71
N SER A 98 5.93 -9.09 -12.57
CA SER A 98 4.93 -9.01 -13.65
C SER A 98 3.46 -9.05 -13.18
N ARG A 99 3.21 -8.70 -11.91
CA ARG A 99 1.88 -8.62 -11.29
C ARG A 99 1.26 -7.24 -11.50
N PHE A 100 1.24 -6.78 -12.74
CA PHE A 100 0.90 -5.39 -13.10
C PHE A 100 -0.52 -4.99 -12.71
N ARG A 101 -1.51 -5.88 -12.87
CA ARG A 101 -2.91 -5.60 -12.52
C ARG A 101 -3.10 -5.36 -11.03
N GLU A 102 -2.33 -6.05 -10.19
CA GLU A 102 -2.40 -5.89 -8.74
C GLU A 102 -1.76 -4.57 -8.32
N ALA A 103 -0.64 -4.19 -8.95
CA ALA A 103 -0.03 -2.88 -8.75
C ALA A 103 -0.97 -1.72 -9.14
N VAL A 104 -1.67 -1.85 -10.27
CA VAL A 104 -2.71 -0.88 -10.70
C VAL A 104 -3.80 -0.76 -9.63
N ALA A 105 -4.42 -1.88 -9.25
CA ALA A 105 -5.54 -1.86 -8.30
C ALA A 105 -5.15 -1.28 -6.94
N LEU A 106 -3.95 -1.60 -6.44
CA LEU A 106 -3.46 -1.08 -5.17
C LEU A 106 -3.16 0.43 -5.24
N ALA A 107 -2.52 0.89 -6.31
CA ALA A 107 -2.24 2.31 -6.49
C ALA A 107 -3.53 3.12 -6.63
N GLU A 108 -4.49 2.67 -7.45
CA GLU A 108 -5.79 3.33 -7.64
C GLU A 108 -6.58 3.45 -6.33
N LYS A 109 -6.59 2.39 -5.53
CA LYS A 109 -7.26 2.40 -4.21
C LYS A 109 -6.60 3.40 -3.25
N THR A 110 -5.27 3.51 -3.30
CA THR A 110 -4.49 4.32 -2.35
C THR A 110 -4.50 5.80 -2.71
N ILE A 111 -4.43 6.13 -4.01
CA ILE A 111 -4.44 7.52 -4.51
C ILE A 111 -5.71 8.27 -4.08
N GLN A 112 -6.83 7.58 -3.89
CA GLN A 112 -8.09 8.18 -3.43
C GLN A 112 -7.96 8.85 -2.05
N ILE A 113 -7.05 8.35 -1.20
CA ILE A 113 -6.80 8.92 0.13
C ILE A 113 -5.46 9.65 0.22
N ALA A 114 -4.48 9.25 -0.59
CA ALA A 114 -3.11 9.73 -0.55
C ALA A 114 -2.59 9.96 -1.97
N PRO A 115 -2.89 11.13 -2.57
CA PRO A 115 -2.27 11.53 -3.84
C PRO A 115 -0.74 11.65 -3.65
N ASP A 116 0.03 10.74 -4.25
CA ASP A 116 1.48 10.64 -4.08
C ASP A 116 2.14 10.36 -5.44
N TYR A 117 3.22 11.09 -5.74
CA TYR A 117 3.93 10.98 -7.02
C TYR A 117 4.48 9.56 -7.28
N ARG A 118 4.90 8.82 -6.25
CA ARG A 118 5.40 7.44 -6.36
C ARG A 118 4.28 6.48 -6.75
N LEU A 119 3.06 6.73 -6.28
CA LEU A 119 1.88 5.95 -6.66
C LEU A 119 1.47 6.24 -8.10
N TYR A 120 1.45 7.51 -8.50
CA TYR A 120 1.20 7.88 -9.89
C TYR A 120 2.25 7.27 -10.82
N HIS A 121 3.52 7.29 -10.43
CA HIS A 121 4.61 6.66 -11.17
C HIS A 121 4.42 5.14 -11.29
N SER A 122 4.14 4.45 -10.18
CA SER A 122 3.93 3.00 -10.16
C SER A 122 2.70 2.57 -10.97
N LEU A 123 1.61 3.35 -10.88
CA LEU A 123 0.39 3.16 -11.65
C LEU A 123 0.67 3.33 -13.14
N ALA A 124 1.31 4.43 -13.54
CA ALA A 124 1.64 4.71 -14.92
C ALA A 124 2.52 3.62 -15.53
N ARG A 125 3.55 3.17 -14.80
CA ARG A 125 4.45 2.10 -15.23
C ARG A 125 3.73 0.79 -15.48
N SER A 126 2.83 0.41 -14.58
CA SER A 126 2.04 -0.81 -14.72
C SER A 126 1.00 -0.71 -15.84
N GLN A 127 0.37 0.46 -16.00
CA GLN A 127 -0.58 0.74 -17.09
C GLN A 127 0.09 0.69 -18.47
N ALA A 128 1.29 1.25 -18.60
CA ALA A 128 2.06 1.21 -19.84
C ALA A 128 2.34 -0.23 -20.29
N THR A 129 2.80 -1.09 -19.37
CA THR A 129 3.04 -2.51 -19.66
C THR A 129 1.77 -3.27 -20.02
N LEU A 130 0.62 -2.86 -19.47
CA LEU A 130 -0.70 -3.43 -19.81
C LEU A 130 -1.29 -2.86 -21.11
N GLY A 131 -0.61 -1.93 -21.78
CA GLY A 131 -1.07 -1.30 -23.02
C GLY A 131 -2.06 -0.15 -22.82
N ALA A 132 -2.34 0.27 -21.59
CA ALA A 132 -3.16 1.43 -21.27
C ALA A 132 -2.32 2.72 -21.39
N VAL A 133 -1.79 2.96 -22.59
CA VAL A 133 -0.72 3.96 -22.82
C VAL A 133 -1.17 5.39 -22.51
N GLN A 134 -2.40 5.76 -22.88
CA GLN A 134 -2.89 7.11 -22.64
C GLN A 134 -3.03 7.43 -21.15
N SER A 135 -3.64 6.51 -20.37
CA SER A 135 -3.73 6.66 -18.91
C SER A 135 -2.35 6.66 -18.25
N ALA A 136 -1.40 5.90 -18.80
CA ALA A 136 -0.03 5.92 -18.30
C ALA A 136 0.63 7.28 -18.50
N LEU A 137 0.51 7.89 -19.69
CA LEU A 137 1.05 9.23 -19.96
C LEU A 137 0.49 10.27 -18.99
N GLU A 138 -0.83 10.27 -18.77
CA GLU A 138 -1.48 11.18 -17.82
C GLU A 138 -0.95 11.01 -16.39
N ASN A 139 -0.78 9.77 -15.94
CA ASN A 139 -0.27 9.49 -14.59
C ASN A 139 1.23 9.80 -14.46
N TYR A 140 2.04 9.56 -15.49
CA TYR A 140 3.43 10.01 -15.48
C TYR A 140 3.56 11.54 -15.43
N GLN A 141 2.70 12.27 -16.14
CA GLN A 141 2.66 13.73 -16.08
C GLN A 141 2.33 14.22 -14.66
N LYS A 142 1.29 13.64 -14.03
CA LYS A 142 0.96 13.93 -12.62
C LYS A 142 2.12 13.59 -11.68
N ALA A 143 2.77 12.44 -11.87
CA ALA A 143 3.92 12.05 -11.08
C ALA A 143 5.05 13.09 -11.20
N ARG A 144 5.36 13.52 -12.42
CA ARG A 144 6.38 14.55 -12.69
C ARG A 144 6.04 15.88 -12.01
N GLU A 145 4.79 16.34 -12.12
CA GLU A 145 4.33 17.62 -11.57
C GLU A 145 4.31 17.64 -10.05
N THR A 146 4.07 16.50 -9.42
CA THR A 146 3.97 16.37 -7.96
C THR A 146 5.25 15.83 -7.29
N CYS A 147 6.24 15.41 -8.08
CA CYS A 147 7.52 14.94 -7.56
C CYS A 147 8.34 16.12 -7.02
N PRO A 148 8.79 16.05 -5.75
CA PRO A 148 9.67 17.07 -5.15
C PRO A 148 10.95 17.31 -5.97
N GLU A 149 11.40 18.57 -6.03
CA GLU A 149 12.61 18.98 -6.77
C GLU A 149 13.90 18.30 -6.27
N ASP A 150 13.95 18.00 -4.98
CA ASP A 150 15.08 17.33 -4.32
C ASP A 150 15.13 15.82 -4.59
N ASN A 151 14.03 15.20 -5.05
CA ASN A 151 14.02 13.80 -5.44
C ASN A 151 14.43 13.59 -6.92
N GLN A 152 15.69 13.90 -7.20
CA GLN A 152 16.29 13.77 -8.54
C GLN A 152 16.19 12.35 -9.11
N ASN A 153 16.28 11.33 -8.25
CA ASN A 153 16.24 9.92 -8.67
C ASN A 153 14.87 9.54 -9.23
N GLU A 154 13.78 9.89 -8.51
CA GLU A 154 12.45 9.58 -9.02
C GLU A 154 12.13 10.39 -10.26
N LYS A 155 12.50 11.68 -10.30
CA LYS A 155 12.33 12.51 -11.49
C LYS A 155 13.00 11.87 -12.70
N ALA A 156 14.26 11.48 -12.58
CA ALA A 156 14.98 10.81 -13.66
C ALA A 156 14.26 9.53 -14.14
N ALA A 157 13.74 8.72 -13.20
CA ALA A 157 12.99 7.51 -13.54
C ALA A 157 11.67 7.82 -14.28
N ILE A 158 10.92 8.82 -13.83
CA ILE A 158 9.67 9.26 -14.47
C ILE A 158 9.94 9.77 -15.90
N LEU A 159 10.94 10.64 -16.08
CA LEU A 159 11.30 11.20 -17.39
C LEU A 159 11.80 10.10 -18.34
N HIS A 160 12.60 9.16 -17.84
CA HIS A 160 13.07 8.01 -18.61
C HIS A 160 11.90 7.18 -19.13
N ASN A 161 10.93 6.87 -18.27
CA ASN A 161 9.77 6.07 -18.66
C ASN A 161 8.83 6.80 -19.63
N LEU A 162 8.64 8.11 -19.46
CA LEU A 162 7.93 8.95 -20.44
C LEU A 162 8.61 8.92 -21.81
N ALA A 163 9.93 9.10 -21.84
CA ALA A 163 10.71 9.08 -23.08
C ALA A 163 10.60 7.73 -23.80
N ILE A 164 10.59 6.61 -23.07
CA ILE A 164 10.37 5.28 -23.63
C ILE A 164 9.01 5.21 -24.33
N ILE A 165 7.94 5.70 -23.70
CA ILE A 165 6.60 5.66 -24.30
C ILE A 165 6.55 6.51 -25.57
N TYR A 166 7.06 7.74 -25.53
CA TYR A 166 7.09 8.61 -26.71
C TYR A 166 7.92 8.00 -27.85
N ALA A 167 9.08 7.41 -27.54
CA ALA A 167 9.90 6.71 -28.53
C ALA A 167 9.15 5.51 -29.14
N GLN A 168 8.41 4.73 -28.34
CA GLN A 168 7.59 3.61 -28.82
C GLN A 168 6.43 4.07 -29.72
N GLN A 169 5.93 5.29 -29.53
CA GLN A 169 4.89 5.89 -30.38
C GLN A 169 5.45 6.59 -31.63
N GLY A 170 6.77 6.66 -31.81
CA GLY A 170 7.41 7.40 -32.90
C GLY A 170 7.43 8.92 -32.70
N GLN A 171 7.08 9.39 -31.51
CA GLN A 171 7.05 10.80 -31.11
C GLN A 171 8.43 11.23 -30.59
N VAL A 172 9.40 11.32 -31.52
CA VAL A 172 10.81 11.56 -31.18
C VAL A 172 11.04 12.95 -30.56
N GLU A 173 10.28 13.95 -31.01
CA GLU A 173 10.39 15.33 -30.52
C GLU A 173 9.90 15.44 -29.07
N GLU A 174 8.77 14.82 -28.75
CA GLU A 174 8.22 14.73 -27.40
C GLU A 174 9.11 13.89 -26.49
N ALA A 175 9.77 12.83 -27.00
CA ALA A 175 10.74 12.07 -26.24
C ALA A 175 11.92 12.94 -25.80
N ILE A 176 12.51 13.74 -26.70
CA ILE A 176 13.61 14.66 -26.36
C ILE A 176 13.14 15.72 -25.36
N ALA A 177 11.97 16.33 -25.59
CA ALA A 177 11.41 17.32 -24.70
C ALA A 177 11.12 16.75 -23.30
N SER A 178 10.69 15.49 -23.21
CA SER A 178 10.41 14.82 -21.93
C SER A 178 11.66 14.53 -21.10
N THR A 179 12.84 14.45 -21.71
CA THR A 179 14.13 14.23 -21.00
C THR A 179 14.86 15.53 -20.68
N SER A 180 14.45 16.64 -21.31
CA SER A 180 15.09 17.93 -21.20
C SER A 180 14.29 18.81 -20.24
N SER A 181 14.70 18.86 -18.97
CA SER A 181 14.19 19.89 -18.05
C SER A 181 15.00 21.19 -18.26
N PRO A 182 14.38 22.39 -18.27
CA PRO A 182 15.12 23.67 -18.23
C PRO A 182 15.92 23.84 -16.93
#